data_AF-A0A9X8YQJ9-F1
#
_entry.id   AF-A0A9X8YQJ9-F1
#
_cell.length_a   1.000
_cell.length_b   1.000
_cell.length_c   1.000
_cell.angle_alpha   90.00
_cell.angle_beta   90.00
_cell.angle_gamma   90.00
#
_symmetry.space_group_name_H-M   'P 1'
#
loop_
_entity.id
_entity.type
_entity.pdbx_description
1 polymer ?
#
loop_
_entity_poly.entity_id
_entity_poly.type
_entity_poly.pdbx_seq_one_letter_code
_entity_poly.pdbx_strand_id
1 'polypeptide(L)'
;MLATDEPGWQALDKRYIRVNYNLNGALIDAVLMLIEQQMAALEQEESPLSLSSEDIQLYEKQLKSSDYYGLFVDTVPDDVKKLYTEAGSSDFNALSQTAHRLKGVFAMLNLLPGKQLCESLEQRIAEGDAPEIENNISQIDFFVSRLLKQGSQQHE
;
A
#
# COMPACT_ATOMS: atom_id res chain seq x y z
N MET A 1 -21.40 31.94 -34.86
CA MET A 1 -20.46 32.60 -33.92
C MET A 1 -19.11 31.95 -34.15
N LEU A 2 -18.14 32.76 -34.52
CA LEU A 2 -16.79 32.34 -34.92
C LEU A 2 -16.08 31.63 -33.77
N ALA A 3 -15.37 30.55 -34.11
CA ALA A 3 -14.56 29.77 -33.19
C ALA A 3 -13.65 30.69 -32.39
N THR A 4 -13.83 30.68 -31.07
CA THR A 4 -12.90 31.28 -30.13
C THR A 4 -11.53 30.63 -30.36
N ASP A 5 -10.52 31.46 -30.55
CA ASP A 5 -9.11 31.08 -30.68
C ASP A 5 -8.67 30.41 -29.35
N GLU A 6 -8.98 29.13 -29.20
CA GLU A 6 -8.59 28.36 -28.01
C GLU A 6 -7.14 27.88 -28.19
N PRO A 7 -6.25 28.14 -27.21
CA PRO A 7 -4.88 27.68 -27.26
C PRO A 7 -4.90 26.15 -27.23
N GLY A 8 -4.37 25.50 -28.26
CA GLY A 8 -3.99 24.08 -28.35
C GLY A 8 -4.82 23.06 -27.55
N TRP A 9 -4.62 23.02 -26.24
CA TRP A 9 -5.34 22.18 -25.28
C TRP A 9 -5.60 22.92 -23.96
N GLN A 10 -6.65 22.52 -23.26
CA GLN A 10 -7.04 23.04 -21.95
C GLN A 10 -7.37 21.87 -21.01
N ALA A 11 -6.70 21.80 -19.85
CA ALA A 11 -7.07 20.86 -18.80
C ALA A 11 -8.41 21.29 -18.17
N LEU A 12 -9.40 20.39 -18.18
CA LEU A 12 -10.71 20.61 -17.58
C LEU A 12 -10.78 20.03 -16.17
N ASP A 13 -10.22 18.84 -15.97
CA ASP A 13 -10.22 18.11 -14.69
C ASP A 13 -9.03 17.13 -14.63
N LYS A 14 -8.79 16.46 -13.49
CA LYS A 14 -7.64 15.55 -13.27
C LYS A 14 -7.57 14.37 -14.24
N ARG A 15 -8.66 14.07 -14.97
CA ARG A 15 -8.73 13.00 -15.97
C ARG A 15 -9.26 13.45 -17.33
N TYR A 16 -9.49 14.75 -17.50
CA TYR A 16 -10.15 15.28 -18.70
C TYR A 16 -9.39 16.48 -19.23
N ILE A 17 -8.88 16.34 -20.45
CA ILE A 17 -8.27 17.43 -21.21
C ILE A 17 -9.12 17.68 -22.45
N ARG A 18 -9.52 18.94 -22.66
CA ARG A 18 -10.13 19.41 -23.90
C ARG A 18 -9.02 19.77 -24.87
N VAL A 19 -9.12 19.30 -26.10
CA VAL A 19 -8.09 19.53 -27.11
C VAL A 19 -8.73 19.99 -28.42
N ASN A 20 -8.08 20.94 -29.09
CA ASN A 20 -8.43 21.27 -30.46
C ASN A 20 -7.83 20.23 -31.42
N TYR A 21 -8.69 19.34 -31.92
CA TYR A 21 -8.32 18.23 -32.81
C TYR A 21 -7.66 18.68 -34.14
N ASN A 22 -7.77 19.96 -34.52
CA ASN A 22 -7.12 20.50 -35.72
C ASN A 22 -5.61 20.73 -35.53
N LEU A 23 -5.11 20.70 -34.29
CA LEU A 23 -3.71 20.89 -33.93
C LEU A 23 -3.12 19.55 -33.48
N ASN A 24 -2.58 18.78 -34.42
CA ASN A 24 -2.04 17.44 -34.15
C ASN A 24 -0.99 17.44 -33.00
N GLY A 25 -0.19 18.52 -32.87
CA GLY A 25 0.74 18.68 -31.76
C GLY A 25 0.05 18.79 -30.39
N ALA A 26 -1.04 19.55 -30.30
CA ALA A 26 -1.78 19.70 -29.05
C ALA A 26 -2.47 18.41 -28.58
N LEU A 27 -2.83 17.53 -29.53
CA LEU A 27 -3.35 16.19 -29.21
C LEU A 27 -2.27 15.26 -28.67
N ILE A 28 -1.08 15.28 -29.26
CA ILE A 28 0.06 14.51 -28.76
C ILE A 28 0.46 14.99 -27.37
N ASP A 29 0.55 16.30 -27.15
CA ASP A 29 0.92 16.88 -25.85
C ASP A 29 -0.11 16.56 -24.76
N ALA A 30 -1.40 16.65 -25.07
CA ALA A 30 -2.47 16.30 -24.14
C ALA A 30 -2.49 14.79 -23.80
N VAL A 31 -2.20 13.93 -24.77
CA VAL A 31 -2.07 12.48 -24.52
C VAL A 31 -0.84 12.19 -23.66
N LEU A 32 0.30 12.84 -23.92
CA LEU A 32 1.49 12.71 -23.07
C LEU A 32 1.20 13.12 -21.62
N MET A 33 0.56 14.27 -21.43
CA MET A 33 0.13 14.75 -20.11
C MET A 33 -0.79 13.77 -19.38
N LEU A 34 -1.74 13.14 -20.08
CA LEU A 34 -2.62 12.12 -19.48
C LEU A 34 -1.85 10.85 -19.10
N ILE A 35 -0.83 10.48 -19.87
CA ILE A 35 0.05 9.35 -19.55
C ILE A 35 0.89 9.68 -18.31
N GLU A 36 1.50 10.86 -18.26
CA GLU A 36 2.26 11.33 -17.09
C GLU A 36 1.41 11.39 -15.83
N GLN A 37 0.18 11.90 -15.92
CA GLN A 37 -0.76 11.93 -14.80
C GLN A 37 -1.17 10.54 -14.34
N GLN A 38 -1.36 9.58 -15.24
CA GLN A 38 -1.65 8.20 -14.87
C GLN A 38 -0.44 7.52 -14.21
N MET A 39 0.78 7.76 -14.70
CA MET A 39 1.99 7.23 -14.06
C MET A 39 2.20 7.83 -12.66
N ALA A 40 2.04 9.14 -12.51
CA ALA A 40 2.12 9.81 -11.21
C ALA A 40 1.00 9.37 -10.26
N ALA A 41 -0.21 9.09 -10.77
CA ALA A 41 -1.29 8.51 -9.97
C ALA A 41 -0.97 7.07 -9.53
N LEU A 42 -0.34 6.26 -10.38
CA LEU A 42 0.16 4.93 -10.00
C LEU A 42 1.21 5.02 -8.87
N GLU A 43 2.07 6.04 -8.89
CA GLU A 43 3.04 6.29 -7.80
C GLU A 43 2.39 6.85 -6.53
N GLN A 44 1.20 7.49 -6.63
CA GLN A 44 0.47 8.06 -5.49
C GLN A 44 -0.62 7.15 -4.89
N GLU A 45 -1.13 6.17 -5.65
CA GLU A 45 -2.10 5.18 -5.17
C GLU A 45 -1.48 4.12 -4.25
N GLU A 46 -0.19 4.23 -3.94
CA GLU A 46 0.51 3.48 -2.90
C GLU A 46 0.33 4.07 -1.49
N SER A 47 -0.77 4.79 -1.23
CA SER A 47 -1.15 5.12 0.14
C SER A 47 -1.74 3.87 0.83
N PRO A 48 -1.10 3.30 1.86
CA PRO A 48 -1.48 2.02 2.49
C PRO A 48 -2.87 2.02 3.15
N LEU A 49 -3.56 3.16 3.16
CA LEU A 49 -4.84 3.39 3.84
C LEU A 49 -6.07 3.31 2.92
N SER A 50 -5.90 3.22 1.59
CA SER A 50 -7.04 3.12 0.64
C SER A 50 -7.32 1.69 0.18
N LEU A 51 -7.04 0.68 1.02
CA LEU A 51 -7.45 -0.69 0.71
C LEU A 51 -8.97 -0.79 0.74
N SER A 52 -9.57 -1.08 -0.42
CA SER A 52 -10.98 -1.45 -0.48
C SER A 52 -11.19 -2.72 0.35
N SER A 53 -12.38 -2.90 0.92
CA SER A 53 -12.75 -4.18 1.56
C SER A 53 -12.75 -5.35 0.57
N GLU A 54 -12.76 -5.06 -0.74
CA GLU A 54 -12.62 -6.03 -1.83
C GLU A 54 -11.18 -6.49 -2.01
N ASP A 55 -10.20 -5.57 -1.89
CA ASP A 55 -8.77 -5.91 -1.99
C ASP A 55 -8.35 -6.83 -0.85
N ILE A 56 -8.81 -6.53 0.37
CA ILE A 56 -8.54 -7.35 1.56
C ILE A 56 -9.11 -8.77 1.40
N GLN A 57 -10.30 -8.91 0.79
CA GLN A 57 -10.88 -10.21 0.48
C GLN A 57 -10.08 -10.98 -0.59
N LEU A 58 -9.56 -10.28 -1.61
CA LEU A 58 -8.70 -10.88 -2.62
C LEU A 58 -7.42 -11.45 -1.98
N TYR A 59 -6.78 -10.64 -1.13
CA TYR A 59 -5.58 -11.04 -0.39
C TYR A 59 -5.84 -12.20 0.55
N GLU A 60 -6.97 -12.21 1.26
CA GLU A 60 -7.37 -13.31 2.13
C GLU A 60 -7.57 -14.61 1.33
N LYS A 61 -8.28 -14.53 0.20
CA LYS A 61 -8.53 -15.69 -0.66
C LYS A 61 -7.22 -16.25 -1.23
N GLN A 62 -6.31 -15.38 -1.66
CA GLN A 62 -4.99 -15.76 -2.13
C GLN A 62 -4.18 -16.42 -1.01
N LEU A 63 -4.18 -15.83 0.17
CA LEU A 63 -3.49 -16.35 1.34
C LEU A 63 -4.01 -17.75 1.73
N LYS A 64 -5.34 -17.92 1.82
CA LYS A 64 -5.99 -19.21 2.10
C LYS A 64 -5.75 -20.27 1.02
N SER A 65 -5.61 -19.83 -0.23
CA SER A 65 -5.28 -20.74 -1.35
C SER A 65 -3.82 -21.17 -1.36
N SER A 66 -2.96 -20.49 -0.58
CA SER A 66 -1.55 -20.78 -0.47
C SER A 66 -1.27 -21.77 0.65
N ASP A 67 -0.40 -22.75 0.41
CA ASP A 67 0.06 -23.70 1.44
C ASP A 67 0.80 -23.03 2.61
N TYR A 68 1.16 -21.75 2.45
CA TYR A 68 1.83 -20.93 3.45
C TYR A 68 0.88 -20.31 4.49
N TYR A 69 -0.45 -20.49 4.36
CA TYR A 69 -1.41 -19.94 5.33
C TYR A 69 -1.13 -20.40 6.76
N GLY A 70 -0.88 -21.70 6.97
CA GLY A 70 -0.59 -22.24 8.30
C GLY A 70 0.65 -21.61 8.94
N LEU A 71 1.71 -21.38 8.15
CA LEU A 71 2.92 -20.72 8.62
C LEU A 71 2.66 -19.23 8.93
N PHE A 72 1.83 -18.56 8.13
CA PHE A 72 1.45 -17.16 8.38
C PHE A 72 0.70 -17.01 9.70
N VAL A 73 -0.29 -17.86 9.97
CA VAL A 73 -1.08 -17.81 11.22
C VAL A 73 -0.22 -18.13 12.45
N ASP A 74 0.76 -19.02 12.32
CA ASP A 74 1.62 -19.40 13.44
C ASP A 74 2.73 -18.36 13.72
N THR A 75 3.34 -17.82 12.65
CA THR A 75 4.56 -17.02 12.77
C THR A 75 4.30 -15.53 12.89
N VAL A 76 3.34 -14.99 12.12
CA VAL A 76 3.12 -13.53 12.04
C VAL A 76 2.62 -12.93 13.36
N PRO A 77 1.69 -13.57 14.10
CA PRO A 77 1.29 -13.07 15.42
C PRO A 77 2.42 -13.12 16.46
N ASP A 78 3.32 -14.10 16.36
CA ASP A 78 4.52 -14.18 17.20
C ASP A 78 5.48 -13.03 16.88
N ASP A 79 5.69 -12.74 15.60
CA ASP A 79 6.46 -11.58 15.12
C ASP A 79 5.89 -10.25 15.60
N VAL A 80 4.58 -10.04 15.52
CA VAL A 80 3.94 -8.80 15.99
C VAL A 80 4.13 -8.62 17.51
N LYS A 81 4.04 -9.70 18.29
CA LYS A 81 4.34 -9.64 19.75
C LYS A 81 5.80 -9.30 20.02
N LYS A 82 6.73 -9.85 19.23
CA LYS A 82 8.15 -9.48 19.30
C LYS A 82 8.35 -8.00 19.00
N LEU A 83 7.71 -7.46 17.96
CA LEU A 83 7.76 -6.02 17.65
C LEU A 83 7.35 -5.16 18.84
N TYR A 84 6.25 -5.49 19.52
CA TYR A 84 5.82 -4.76 20.73
C TYR A 84 6.84 -4.84 21.86
N THR A 85 7.46 -6.01 22.05
CA THR A 85 8.45 -6.24 23.12
C THR A 85 9.75 -5.49 22.84
N GLU A 86 10.21 -5.50 21.59
CA GLU A 86 11.42 -4.83 21.11
C GLU A 86 11.25 -3.32 21.11
N ALA A 87 10.07 -2.81 20.71
CA ALA A 87 9.71 -1.40 20.81
C ALA A 87 9.71 -0.92 22.27
N GLY A 88 9.08 -1.68 23.18
CA GLY A 88 9.07 -1.37 24.61
C GLY A 88 10.46 -1.45 25.27
N SER A 89 11.34 -2.30 24.75
CA SER A 89 12.75 -2.41 25.19
C SER A 89 13.68 -1.40 24.52
N SER A 90 13.16 -0.58 23.58
CA SER A 90 13.93 0.35 22.74
C SER A 90 15.09 -0.33 21.98
N ASP A 91 14.95 -1.61 21.64
CA ASP A 91 15.95 -2.36 20.87
C ASP A 91 15.65 -2.22 19.38
N PHE A 92 16.07 -1.10 18.81
CA PHE A 92 15.86 -0.77 17.39
C PHE A 92 16.53 -1.77 16.43
N ASN A 93 17.61 -2.43 16.85
CA ASN A 93 18.30 -3.42 16.02
C ASN A 93 17.49 -4.72 15.90
N ALA A 94 16.93 -5.19 17.02
CA ALA A 94 16.04 -6.34 17.03
C ALA A 94 14.74 -6.01 16.29
N LEU A 95 14.17 -4.83 16.59
CA LEU A 95 12.94 -4.35 15.97
C LEU A 95 13.04 -4.26 14.43
N SER A 96 14.15 -3.74 13.92
CA SER A 96 14.41 -3.69 12.47
C SER A 96 14.51 -5.08 11.86
N GLN A 97 15.16 -6.04 12.52
CA GLN A 97 15.25 -7.42 12.02
C GLN A 97 13.87 -8.10 11.97
N THR A 98 13.05 -7.92 13.01
CA THR A 98 11.69 -8.44 13.07
C THR A 98 10.81 -7.80 12.00
N ALA A 99 10.90 -6.49 11.79
CA ALA A 99 10.19 -5.77 10.72
C ALA A 99 10.64 -6.27 9.32
N HIS A 100 11.93 -6.49 9.11
CA HIS A 100 12.47 -7.01 7.87
C HIS A 100 11.97 -8.43 7.57
N ARG A 101 11.89 -9.28 8.60
CA ARG A 101 11.35 -10.63 8.50
C ARG A 101 9.88 -10.61 8.07
N LEU A 102 9.07 -9.77 8.72
CA LEU A 102 7.66 -9.56 8.37
C LEU A 102 7.50 -9.05 6.94
N LYS A 103 8.33 -8.09 6.51
CA LYS A 103 8.36 -7.60 5.13
C LYS A 103 8.59 -8.73 4.13
N GLY A 104 9.50 -9.66 4.43
CA GLY A 104 9.77 -10.84 3.60
C GLY A 104 8.56 -11.76 3.49
N VAL A 105 7.86 -12.02 4.61
CA VAL A 105 6.63 -12.83 4.63
C VAL A 105 5.53 -12.17 3.80
N PHE A 106 5.30 -10.87 3.99
CA PHE A 106 4.30 -10.13 3.21
C PHE A 106 4.65 -10.09 1.72
N ALA A 107 5.92 -9.90 1.37
CA ALA A 107 6.37 -9.92 -0.03
C ALA A 107 6.20 -11.31 -0.67
N MET A 108 6.52 -12.38 0.05
CA MET A 108 6.37 -13.76 -0.43
C MET A 108 4.91 -14.13 -0.68
N LEU A 109 3.99 -13.58 0.13
CA LEU A 109 2.55 -13.78 -0.01
C LEU A 109 1.90 -12.77 -0.98
N ASN A 110 2.71 -11.91 -1.61
CA ASN A 110 2.29 -10.83 -2.49
C ASN A 110 1.24 -9.89 -1.83
N LEU A 111 1.42 -9.63 -0.53
CA LEU A 111 0.63 -8.71 0.29
C LEU A 111 1.30 -7.33 0.28
N LEU A 112 1.10 -6.56 -0.80
CA LEU A 112 1.62 -5.20 -0.95
C LEU A 112 1.40 -4.29 0.27
N PRO A 113 0.17 -4.17 0.82
CA PRO A 113 -0.06 -3.27 1.96
C PRO A 113 0.71 -3.66 3.22
N GLY A 114 0.85 -4.96 3.51
CA GLY A 114 1.67 -5.43 4.64
C GLY A 114 3.15 -5.09 4.43
N LYS A 115 3.65 -5.24 3.20
CA LYS A 115 5.02 -4.86 2.83
C LYS A 115 5.27 -3.37 3.07
N GLN A 116 4.38 -2.50 2.60
CA GLN A 116 4.49 -1.05 2.76
C GLN A 116 4.46 -0.62 4.23
N LEU A 117 3.60 -1.24 5.05
CA LEU A 117 3.58 -0.99 6.50
C LEU A 117 4.91 -1.36 7.15
N CYS A 118 5.52 -2.49 6.76
CA CYS A 118 6.85 -2.86 7.25
C CYS A 118 7.96 -1.93 6.75
N GLU A 119 7.89 -1.44 5.52
CA GLU A 119 8.85 -0.45 4.99
C GLU A 119 8.76 0.89 5.73
N SER A 120 7.53 1.35 6.00
CA SER A 120 7.30 2.55 6.81
C SER A 120 7.80 2.35 8.24
N LEU A 121 7.56 1.19 8.84
CA LEU A 121 8.09 0.85 10.16
C LEU A 121 9.63 0.87 10.17
N GLU A 122 10.31 0.25 9.20
CA GLU A 122 11.78 0.30 9.09
C GLU A 122 12.31 1.74 9.00
N GLN A 123 11.62 2.61 8.24
CA GLN A 123 11.98 4.01 8.15
C GLN A 123 11.80 4.74 9.49
N ARG A 124 10.67 4.53 10.19
CA ARG A 124 10.43 5.11 11.53
C ARG A 124 11.45 4.65 12.57
N ILE A 125 11.90 3.40 12.47
CA ILE A 125 12.98 2.85 13.30
C ILE A 125 14.30 3.58 13.03
N ALA A 126 14.63 3.85 11.78
CA ALA A 126 15.81 4.61 11.41
C ALA A 126 15.73 6.09 11.86
N GLU A 127 14.53 6.66 11.86
CA GLU A 127 14.24 8.02 12.36
C GLU A 127 14.23 8.10 13.89
N GLY A 128 14.05 6.98 14.60
CA GLY A 128 14.05 6.89 16.06
C GLY A 128 12.77 7.41 16.72
N ASP A 129 11.66 7.45 15.98
CA ASP A 129 10.39 8.00 16.44
C ASP A 129 9.54 6.93 17.16
N ALA A 130 9.75 6.78 18.47
CA ALA A 130 9.08 5.79 19.32
C ALA A 130 7.53 5.79 19.22
N PRO A 131 6.81 6.93 19.32
CA PRO A 131 5.35 6.92 19.19
C PRO A 131 4.87 6.55 17.78
N GLU A 132 5.57 6.95 16.73
CA GLU A 132 5.24 6.56 15.35
C GLU A 132 5.49 5.07 15.08
N ILE A 133 6.50 4.48 15.73
CA ILE A 133 6.78 3.04 15.71
C ILE A 133 5.61 2.27 16.32
N GLU A 134 5.16 2.64 17.53
CA GLU A 134 4.02 1.98 18.17
C GLU A 134 2.75 2.08 17.34
N ASN A 135 2.49 3.25 16.74
CA ASN A 135 1.38 3.46 15.83
C ASN A 135 1.46 2.55 14.58
N ASN A 136 2.65 2.40 13.99
CA ASN A 136 2.86 1.49 12.85
C ASN A 136 2.66 0.03 13.24
N ILE A 137 3.20 -0.41 14.38
CA ILE A 137 3.00 -1.77 14.88
C ILE A 137 1.51 -2.05 15.09
N SER A 138 0.75 -1.08 15.64
CA SER A 138 -0.70 -1.21 15.79
C SER A 138 -1.44 -1.32 14.45
N GLN A 139 -0.99 -0.62 13.41
CA GLN A 139 -1.58 -0.74 12.07
C GLN A 139 -1.30 -2.11 11.45
N ILE A 140 -0.09 -2.65 11.63
CA ILE A 140 0.27 -4.02 11.21
C ILE A 140 -0.59 -5.04 11.94
N ASP A 141 -0.74 -4.93 13.25
CA ASP A 141 -1.58 -5.83 14.05
C ASP A 141 -3.05 -5.80 13.60
N PHE A 142 -3.59 -4.60 13.34
CA PHE A 142 -4.94 -4.45 12.81
C PHE A 142 -5.10 -5.10 11.43
N PHE A 143 -4.12 -4.89 10.54
CA PHE A 143 -4.12 -5.47 9.20
C PHE A 143 -4.08 -7.01 9.23
N VAL A 144 -3.17 -7.58 10.04
CA VAL A 144 -3.07 -9.03 10.25
C VAL A 144 -4.35 -9.56 10.88
N SER A 145 -4.87 -8.91 11.92
CA SER A 145 -6.12 -9.28 12.57
C SER A 145 -7.29 -9.28 11.59
N ARG A 146 -7.34 -8.35 10.64
CA ARG A 146 -8.41 -8.28 9.63
C ARG A 146 -8.29 -9.41 8.61
N LEU A 147 -7.08 -9.70 8.14
CA LEU A 147 -6.78 -10.85 7.28
C LEU A 147 -7.14 -12.19 7.96
N LEU A 148 -6.92 -12.31 9.26
CA LEU A 148 -7.19 -13.53 10.02
C LEU A 148 -8.66 -13.66 10.45
N LYS A 149 -9.32 -12.57 10.90
CA LYS A 149 -10.70 -12.59 11.44
C LYS A 149 -11.79 -12.73 10.39
N GLN A 150 -11.57 -12.28 9.15
CA GLN A 150 -12.52 -12.61 8.07
C GLN A 150 -12.43 -14.10 7.67
N GLY A 151 -11.34 -14.75 8.05
CA GLY A 151 -11.13 -16.18 7.83
C GLY A 151 -11.86 -17.11 8.79
N SER A 152 -12.22 -16.65 9.98
CA SER A 152 -12.82 -17.48 11.05
C SER A 152 -14.35 -17.54 11.04
N GLN A 153 -15.03 -16.92 10.07
CA GLN A 153 -16.51 -16.98 9.96
C GLN A 153 -17.05 -18.00 8.93
N GLN A 154 -16.23 -18.90 8.40
CA GLN A 154 -16.68 -19.84 7.35
C GLN A 154 -16.50 -21.34 7.65
N HIS A 155 -16.14 -21.75 8.85
CA HIS A 155 -16.21 -23.17 9.26
C HIS A 155 -16.92 -23.32 10.60
N GLU A 156 -18.25 -23.35 10.55
CA GLU A 156 -19.08 -24.16 11.44
C GLU A 156 -20.23 -24.78 10.63
#